data_AF-A0A3M1GR47-F1
#
_entry.id   AF-A0A3M1GR47-F1
#
_cell.length_a   1.000
_cell.length_b   1.000
_cell.length_c   1.000
_cell.angle_alpha   90.00
_cell.angle_beta   90.00
_cell.angle_gamma   90.00
#
_symmetry.space_group_name_H-M   'P 1'
#
loop_
_entity.id
_entity.type
_entity.pdbx_description
1 polymer ?
#
loop_
_entity_poly.entity_id
_entity_poly.type
_entity_poly.pdbx_seq_one_letter_code
_entity_poly.pdbx_strand_id
1 'polypeptide(L)'
;MTRAAARGRAVGAGLAVVCALLAPATVGRAAPAPDPQAAFRRALAHRFAPQLRYNAYSPQVDAPNNNRNEDFFPGSVDAFLRALVTGRYRVVQRMSVGPEPALVGVLEAGSGRLERTHLAGYPERMAGAPPGRAPSYVHVYRAGQTGDDTRWWCEYWQWYPYDHACARVLGRGGCVGGHRGDWEHQSFELRVPRGGGPEAARLVRGVFYGHGWAISLEAARLERVDDEGRGTPTGTHPVVYVSVGKHASYPYAGELRAYVASRWLVDHDDVFHGNGVWIDTWRAPLVDIAPPARRAHPERFASEAWRTLVGGRDDLPPDWLSFRGRWGPDGVAGFGLNPVRSPTGPYAKRCFGDAGASAQPFDRWRQRFGDRLRLDREIRRAPLPARRPAPLPREAASAADDGARGARR
;
A
#
# COMPACT_ATOMS: atom_id res chain seq x y z
N MET A 1 -66.31 6.78 68.64
CA MET A 1 -66.08 5.36 68.98
C MET A 1 -65.22 4.80 67.86
N THR A 2 -63.98 4.32 68.00
CA THR A 2 -63.26 3.63 69.08
C THR A 2 -61.76 3.86 68.86
N ARG A 3 -61.00 3.96 69.95
CA ARG A 3 -59.52 4.00 69.99
C ARG A 3 -58.91 2.65 69.61
N ALA A 4 -57.72 2.65 69.01
CA ALA A 4 -56.70 1.63 69.29
C ALA A 4 -55.29 2.20 69.01
N ALA A 5 -54.41 2.00 69.98
CA ALA A 5 -53.00 2.43 70.00
C ALA A 5 -52.10 1.19 70.00
N ALA A 6 -50.91 1.29 69.39
CA ALA A 6 -49.72 0.46 69.69
C ALA A 6 -48.49 1.15 69.05
N ARG A 7 -47.58 1.77 69.80
CA ARG A 7 -46.42 1.22 70.54
C ARG A 7 -45.35 0.54 69.67
N GLY A 8 -44.26 1.28 69.44
CA GLY A 8 -42.89 0.90 69.84
C GLY A 8 -42.05 0.04 68.88
N ARG A 9 -40.92 0.58 68.40
CA ARG A 9 -39.56 0.39 68.96
C ARG A 9 -38.51 0.87 67.96
N ALA A 10 -37.55 1.64 68.48
CA ALA A 10 -36.31 1.96 67.82
C ALA A 10 -35.40 0.73 67.74
N VAL A 11 -34.78 0.50 66.58
CA VAL A 11 -33.63 -0.39 66.40
C VAL A 11 -32.59 0.38 65.61
N GLY A 12 -31.35 0.35 66.11
CA GLY A 12 -30.30 1.30 65.83
C GLY A 12 -29.74 1.26 64.40
N ALA A 13 -29.26 2.43 63.98
CA ALA A 13 -28.39 2.60 62.84
C ALA A 13 -27.01 1.98 63.15
N GLY A 14 -26.77 0.78 62.62
CA GLY A 14 -25.44 0.19 62.57
C GLY A 14 -24.61 0.89 61.49
N LEU A 15 -23.58 1.61 61.93
CA LEU A 15 -22.57 2.25 61.10
C LEU A 15 -21.67 1.15 60.49
N ALA A 16 -21.99 0.68 59.29
CA ALA A 16 -21.09 -0.20 58.54
C ALA A 16 -19.97 0.64 57.92
N VAL A 17 -18.80 0.63 58.57
CA VAL A 17 -17.54 1.17 58.03
C VAL A 17 -17.15 0.32 56.83
N VAL A 18 -17.49 0.79 55.63
CA VAL A 18 -16.97 0.26 54.37
C VAL A 18 -15.54 0.79 54.21
N CYS A 19 -14.56 -0.03 54.56
CA CYS A 19 -13.18 0.17 54.14
C CYS A 19 -13.12 0.04 52.60
N ALA A 20 -13.25 1.16 51.91
CA ALA A 20 -12.91 1.25 50.50
C ALA A 20 -11.40 0.96 50.36
N LEU A 21 -11.07 -0.24 49.94
CA LEU A 21 -9.74 -0.59 49.45
C LEU A 21 -9.46 0.32 48.24
N LEU A 22 -8.68 1.37 48.47
CA LEU A 22 -8.08 2.18 47.42
C LEU A 22 -7.16 1.25 46.62
N ALA A 23 -7.66 0.77 45.47
CA ALA A 23 -6.79 0.19 44.47
C ALA A 23 -5.72 1.24 44.15
N PRO A 24 -4.42 0.87 44.16
CA PRO A 24 -3.37 1.81 43.80
C PRO A 24 -3.69 2.35 42.41
N ALA A 25 -3.90 3.66 42.31
CA ALA A 25 -3.97 4.36 41.05
C ALA A 25 -2.69 4.00 40.30
N THR A 26 -2.82 3.14 39.28
CA THR A 26 -1.73 2.89 38.34
C THR A 26 -1.49 4.24 37.71
N VAL A 27 -0.41 4.90 38.15
CA VAL A 27 0.09 6.11 37.51
C VAL A 27 0.42 5.68 36.09
N GLY A 28 -0.53 5.86 35.18
CA GLY A 28 -0.35 5.61 33.76
C GLY A 28 0.86 6.41 33.35
N ARG A 29 1.94 5.71 33.02
CA ARG A 29 3.19 6.33 32.57
C ARG A 29 2.81 7.29 31.46
N ALA A 30 3.01 8.60 31.69
CA ALA A 30 2.65 9.63 30.74
C ALA A 30 3.21 9.21 29.37
N ALA A 31 2.33 9.17 28.36
CA ALA A 31 2.76 8.82 27.01
C ALA A 31 3.93 9.76 26.64
N PRO A 32 5.05 9.23 26.13
CA PRO A 32 6.19 10.08 25.77
C PRO A 32 5.72 11.17 24.82
N ALA A 33 6.19 12.40 25.04
CA ALA A 33 5.89 13.51 24.17
C ALA A 33 6.20 13.12 22.71
N PRO A 34 5.33 13.44 21.75
CA PRO A 34 5.55 13.05 20.35
C PRO A 34 6.87 13.63 19.86
N ASP A 35 7.75 12.78 19.31
CA ASP A 35 9.01 13.18 18.69
C ASP A 35 8.73 14.29 17.66
N PRO A 36 9.19 15.54 17.87
CA PRO A 36 8.94 16.65 16.96
C PRO A 36 9.43 16.36 15.54
N GLN A 37 10.49 15.57 15.40
CA GLN A 37 11.01 15.17 14.11
C GLN A 37 10.10 14.15 13.43
N ALA A 38 9.44 13.27 14.19
CA ALA A 38 8.43 12.35 13.66
C ALA A 38 7.17 13.10 13.19
N ALA A 39 6.71 14.07 13.96
CA ALA A 39 5.59 14.92 13.57
C ALA A 39 5.90 15.70 12.28
N PHE A 40 7.10 16.28 12.17
CA PHE A 40 7.58 16.96 10.97
C PHE A 40 7.63 16.03 9.75
N ARG A 41 8.25 14.84 9.89
CA ARG A 41 8.31 13.83 8.82
C ARG A 41 6.91 13.41 8.36
N ARG A 42 6.00 13.16 9.29
CA ARG A 42 4.61 12.79 8.99
C ARG A 42 3.87 13.90 8.25
N ALA A 43 4.07 15.16 8.64
CA ALA A 43 3.46 16.30 7.96
C ALA A 43 3.96 16.44 6.51
N LEU A 44 5.27 16.26 6.27
CA LEU A 44 5.81 16.20 4.91
C LEU A 44 5.22 15.04 4.10
N ALA A 45 5.13 13.85 4.70
CA ALA A 45 4.56 12.66 4.07
C ALA A 45 3.08 12.86 3.67
N HIS A 46 2.27 13.50 4.51
CA HIS A 46 0.88 13.77 4.17
C HIS A 46 0.76 14.85 3.08
N ARG A 47 1.54 15.94 3.18
CA ARG A 47 1.43 17.08 2.27
C ARG A 47 1.80 16.74 0.82
N PHE A 48 2.75 15.84 0.61
CA PHE A 48 3.25 15.44 -0.71
C PHE A 48 2.92 14.00 -1.07
N ALA A 49 1.95 13.39 -0.39
CA ALA A 49 1.47 12.06 -0.72
C ALA A 49 0.86 12.05 -2.13
N PRO A 50 1.19 11.07 -3.00
CA PRO A 50 0.74 11.09 -4.39
C PRO A 50 -0.73 10.68 -4.56
N GLN A 51 -1.35 11.10 -5.66
CA GLN A 51 -2.57 10.47 -6.18
C GLN A 51 -2.15 9.36 -7.14
N LEU A 52 -2.53 8.12 -6.84
CA LEU A 52 -2.31 7.00 -7.76
C LEU A 52 -3.47 6.89 -8.73
N ARG A 53 -3.18 6.76 -10.01
CA ARG A 53 -4.17 6.55 -11.07
C ARG A 53 -3.90 5.24 -11.78
N TYR A 54 -4.91 4.39 -11.73
CA TYR A 54 -4.84 3.04 -12.28
C TYR A 54 -5.66 2.92 -13.57
N ASN A 55 -5.47 1.84 -14.33
CA ASN A 55 -6.17 1.64 -15.61
C ASN A 55 -7.29 0.63 -15.50
N ALA A 56 -8.49 1.08 -15.84
CA ALA A 56 -9.62 0.21 -16.07
C ALA A 56 -9.58 -0.39 -17.49
N TYR A 57 -10.49 -1.33 -17.73
CA TYR A 57 -10.78 -1.81 -19.08
C TYR A 57 -11.05 -0.63 -20.04
N SER A 58 -10.49 -0.70 -21.25
CA SER A 58 -10.77 0.23 -22.34
C SER A 58 -11.09 -0.57 -23.61
N PRO A 59 -12.28 -0.39 -24.21
CA PRO A 59 -12.64 -1.08 -25.45
C PRO A 59 -11.81 -0.62 -26.65
N GLN A 60 -11.17 0.55 -26.55
CA GLN A 60 -10.27 1.09 -27.58
C GLN A 60 -8.87 0.48 -27.51
N VAL A 61 -8.55 -0.18 -26.41
CA VAL A 61 -7.27 -0.84 -26.16
C VAL A 61 -7.56 -2.33 -26.17
N ASP A 62 -7.73 -2.87 -27.38
CA ASP A 62 -8.01 -4.29 -27.60
C ASP A 62 -6.74 -5.13 -27.43
N ALA A 63 -6.22 -5.10 -26.20
CA ALA A 63 -5.10 -5.92 -25.80
C ALA A 63 -5.60 -6.94 -24.77
N PRO A 64 -5.62 -8.25 -25.09
CA PRO A 64 -5.80 -9.31 -24.09
C PRO A 64 -4.71 -9.28 -22.99
N ASN A 65 -3.70 -8.41 -23.17
CA ASN A 65 -2.57 -8.21 -22.27
C ASN A 65 -2.66 -6.98 -21.38
N ASN A 66 -3.78 -6.24 -21.38
CA ASN A 66 -3.94 -5.12 -20.47
C ASN A 66 -3.91 -5.62 -19.03
N ASN A 67 -2.89 -5.21 -18.27
CA ASN A 67 -2.85 -5.44 -16.84
C ASN A 67 -3.89 -4.55 -16.16
N ARG A 68 -5.11 -5.08 -16.03
CA ARG A 68 -6.25 -4.37 -15.45
C ARG A 68 -6.04 -4.27 -13.95
N ASN A 69 -6.24 -3.08 -13.42
CA ASN A 69 -6.04 -2.81 -12.01
C ASN A 69 -7.18 -3.34 -11.12
N GLU A 70 -8.34 -3.61 -11.70
CA GLU A 70 -9.58 -3.92 -10.99
C GLU A 70 -9.53 -5.26 -10.23
N ASP A 71 -8.54 -6.10 -10.57
CA ASP A 71 -8.38 -7.43 -10.01
C ASP A 71 -7.43 -7.44 -8.79
N PHE A 72 -6.34 -6.65 -8.82
CA PHE A 72 -5.24 -6.74 -7.86
C PHE A 72 -4.78 -5.38 -7.35
N PHE A 73 -5.60 -4.75 -6.52
CA PHE A 73 -5.25 -3.52 -5.80
C PHE A 73 -4.15 -3.75 -4.74
N PRO A 74 -3.49 -2.69 -4.25
CA PRO A 74 -2.61 -2.79 -3.09
C PRO A 74 -3.37 -3.32 -1.86
N GLY A 75 -2.65 -3.92 -0.93
CA GLY A 75 -3.16 -4.39 0.36
C GLY A 75 -2.40 -3.79 1.54
N SER A 76 -2.80 -4.22 2.74
CA SER A 76 -2.00 -4.03 3.95
C SER A 76 -1.16 -5.28 4.18
N VAL A 77 0.15 -5.10 4.36
CA VAL A 77 1.07 -6.16 4.83
C VAL A 77 0.53 -6.81 6.09
N ASP A 78 0.02 -6.03 7.04
CA ASP A 78 -0.49 -6.55 8.29
C ASP A 78 -1.78 -7.38 8.11
N ALA A 79 -2.68 -6.97 7.21
CA ALA A 79 -3.84 -7.76 6.84
C ALA A 79 -3.45 -9.07 6.12
N PHE A 80 -2.41 -9.03 5.30
CA PHE A 80 -1.86 -10.20 4.64
C PHE A 80 -1.20 -11.18 5.61
N LEU A 81 -0.40 -10.69 6.56
CA LEU A 81 0.18 -11.52 7.61
C LEU A 81 -0.92 -12.19 8.45
N ARG A 82 -2.01 -11.48 8.77
CA ARG A 82 -3.20 -12.09 9.41
C ARG A 82 -3.85 -13.16 8.54
N ALA A 83 -3.97 -12.94 7.23
CA ALA A 83 -4.51 -13.94 6.31
C ALA A 83 -3.65 -15.22 6.31
N LEU A 84 -2.32 -15.09 6.35
CA LEU A 84 -1.41 -16.23 6.50
C LEU A 84 -1.64 -16.98 7.80
N VAL A 85 -1.74 -16.29 8.94
CA VAL A 85 -1.96 -16.94 10.24
C VAL A 85 -3.30 -17.68 10.28
N THR A 86 -4.36 -17.04 9.80
CA THR A 86 -5.73 -17.57 9.88
C THR A 86 -6.05 -18.59 8.79
N GLY A 87 -5.26 -18.63 7.71
CA GLY A 87 -5.54 -19.44 6.53
C GLY A 87 -6.75 -19.01 5.72
N ARG A 88 -7.24 -17.78 5.94
CA ARG A 88 -8.41 -17.18 5.29
C ARG A 88 -7.95 -16.06 4.37
N TYR A 89 -7.99 -16.30 3.07
CA TYR A 89 -7.41 -15.43 2.06
C TYR A 89 -8.48 -14.76 1.22
N ARG A 90 -8.39 -13.44 1.05
CA ARG A 90 -9.19 -12.74 0.04
C ARG A 90 -8.54 -13.01 -1.32
N VAL A 91 -9.27 -13.63 -2.24
CA VAL A 91 -8.75 -14.05 -3.55
C VAL A 91 -9.67 -13.65 -4.69
N VAL A 92 -9.09 -13.33 -5.85
CA VAL A 92 -9.83 -13.16 -7.11
C VAL A 92 -10.26 -14.53 -7.61
N GLN A 93 -11.54 -14.85 -7.44
CA GLN A 93 -12.15 -16.11 -7.91
C GLN A 93 -12.39 -16.06 -9.42
N ARG A 94 -12.77 -14.88 -9.92
CA ARG A 94 -12.94 -14.62 -11.36
C ARG A 94 -12.35 -13.25 -11.69
N MET A 95 -11.46 -13.23 -12.67
CA MET A 95 -10.87 -12.00 -13.21
C MET A 95 -11.94 -11.13 -13.88
N SER A 96 -11.69 -9.83 -13.93
CA SER A 96 -12.48 -8.87 -14.71
C SER A 96 -12.47 -9.21 -16.21
N VAL A 97 -13.63 -9.13 -16.85
CA VAL A 97 -13.78 -9.40 -18.30
C VAL A 97 -14.57 -8.26 -18.93
N GLY A 98 -13.92 -7.51 -19.82
CA GLY A 98 -14.53 -6.34 -20.43
C GLY A 98 -14.95 -5.33 -19.34
N PRO A 99 -16.20 -4.85 -19.35
CA PRO A 99 -16.71 -3.94 -18.31
C PRO A 99 -17.10 -4.65 -17.00
N GLU A 100 -17.08 -5.99 -16.96
CA GLU A 100 -17.45 -6.74 -15.75
C GLU A 100 -16.28 -6.76 -14.75
N PRO A 101 -16.49 -6.33 -13.49
CA PRO A 101 -15.43 -6.30 -12.48
C PRO A 101 -15.08 -7.72 -12.01
N ALA A 102 -13.91 -7.83 -11.36
CA ALA A 102 -13.48 -9.07 -10.70
C ALA A 102 -14.48 -9.55 -9.64
N LEU A 103 -14.64 -10.86 -9.52
CA LEU A 103 -15.29 -11.49 -8.36
C LEU A 103 -14.21 -11.84 -7.33
N VAL A 104 -14.30 -11.22 -6.16
CA VAL A 104 -13.41 -11.46 -5.03
C VAL A 104 -14.15 -12.18 -3.92
N GLY A 105 -13.61 -13.31 -3.46
CA GLY A 105 -14.16 -14.12 -2.37
C GLY A 105 -13.14 -14.42 -1.29
N VAL A 106 -13.57 -15.15 -0.26
CA VAL A 106 -12.68 -15.71 0.76
C VAL A 106 -12.43 -17.18 0.42
N LEU A 107 -11.15 -17.58 0.40
CA LEU A 107 -10.70 -18.95 0.27
C LEU A 107 -10.06 -19.39 1.58
N GLU A 108 -10.50 -20.53 2.10
CA GLU A 108 -9.85 -21.20 3.22
C GLU A 108 -8.87 -22.23 2.66
N ALA A 109 -7.57 -22.05 2.90
CA ALA A 109 -6.51 -22.88 2.31
C ALA A 109 -5.44 -23.32 3.33
N GLY A 110 -5.76 -23.24 4.62
CA GLY A 110 -4.81 -23.50 5.70
C GLY A 110 -3.82 -22.34 5.91
N SER A 111 -3.13 -22.36 7.04
CA SER A 111 -2.19 -21.30 7.38
C SER A 111 -0.95 -21.31 6.49
N GLY A 112 -0.52 -20.11 6.12
CA GLY A 112 0.79 -19.90 5.50
C GLY A 112 1.90 -20.03 6.54
N ARG A 113 3.13 -20.17 6.05
CA ARG A 113 4.31 -20.33 6.90
C ARG A 113 5.43 -19.39 6.48
N LEU A 114 6.20 -18.95 7.47
CA LEU A 114 7.39 -18.13 7.28
C LEU A 114 8.63 -19.02 7.22
N GLU A 115 9.20 -19.13 6.02
CA GLU A 115 10.50 -19.74 5.80
C GLU A 115 11.59 -18.69 5.87
N ARG A 116 12.82 -19.12 6.15
CA ARG A 116 13.99 -18.22 6.21
C ARG A 116 14.18 -17.41 4.93
N THR A 117 13.83 -17.99 3.78
CA THR A 117 14.05 -17.38 2.46
C THR A 117 12.78 -16.84 1.81
N HIS A 118 11.59 -17.22 2.28
CA HIS A 118 10.31 -16.79 1.68
C HIS A 118 9.10 -17.05 2.58
N LEU A 119 7.94 -16.47 2.24
CA LEU A 119 6.64 -16.89 2.78
C LEU A 119 6.04 -17.99 1.89
N ALA A 120 5.49 -19.05 2.45
CA ALA A 120 4.96 -20.20 1.71
C ALA A 120 3.54 -20.58 2.15
N GLY A 121 2.87 -21.42 1.37
CA GLY A 121 1.61 -22.05 1.76
C GLY A 121 0.36 -21.19 1.61
N TYR A 122 0.41 -20.12 0.79
CA TYR A 122 -0.75 -19.26 0.55
C TYR A 122 -1.13 -19.22 -0.94
N PRO A 123 -2.41 -18.98 -1.27
CA PRO A 123 -2.93 -19.14 -2.62
C PRO A 123 -2.38 -18.08 -3.59
N GLU A 124 -2.44 -18.37 -4.89
CA GLU A 124 -2.29 -17.35 -5.93
C GLU A 124 -3.49 -16.42 -5.95
N ARG A 125 -3.37 -15.31 -6.69
CA ARG A 125 -4.47 -14.37 -6.94
C ARG A 125 -5.07 -13.78 -5.66
N MET A 126 -4.27 -13.66 -4.61
CA MET A 126 -4.68 -12.91 -3.44
C MET A 126 -5.02 -11.48 -3.84
N ALA A 127 -6.23 -11.04 -3.49
CA ALA A 127 -6.69 -9.70 -3.77
C ALA A 127 -6.26 -8.75 -2.64
N GLY A 128 -5.92 -7.53 -3.00
CA GLY A 128 -5.63 -6.48 -2.03
C GLY A 128 -6.87 -5.95 -1.31
N ALA A 129 -6.68 -4.79 -0.69
CA ALA A 129 -7.75 -4.06 -0.04
C ALA A 129 -8.70 -3.46 -1.09
N PRO A 130 -9.96 -3.16 -0.72
CA PRO A 130 -10.81 -2.32 -1.55
C PRO A 130 -10.11 -0.99 -1.91
N PRO A 131 -10.46 -0.36 -3.04
CA PRO A 131 -9.77 0.85 -3.47
C PRO A 131 -9.81 1.96 -2.42
N GLY A 132 -8.66 2.63 -2.24
CA GLY A 132 -8.49 3.68 -1.22
C GLY A 132 -8.38 3.19 0.22
N ARG A 133 -8.43 1.87 0.47
CA ARG A 133 -8.33 1.29 1.83
C ARG A 133 -6.95 0.75 2.17
N ALA A 134 -6.11 0.50 1.17
CA ALA A 134 -4.73 0.10 1.42
C ALA A 134 -3.95 1.26 2.05
N PRO A 135 -3.14 1.00 3.08
CA PRO A 135 -2.21 1.99 3.59
C PRO A 135 -1.10 2.25 2.56
N SER A 136 -0.57 3.46 2.56
CA SER A 136 0.69 3.73 1.85
C SER A 136 1.83 3.67 2.85
N TYR A 137 2.89 2.98 2.48
CA TYR A 137 4.10 2.86 3.31
C TYR A 137 5.06 3.96 2.91
N VAL A 138 5.58 4.72 3.88
CA VAL A 138 6.39 5.90 3.61
C VAL A 138 7.68 5.91 4.41
N HIS A 139 8.76 6.37 3.80
CA HIS A 139 9.98 6.72 4.51
C HIS A 139 10.37 8.15 4.17
N VAL A 140 10.49 8.98 5.21
CA VAL A 140 10.91 10.37 5.07
C VAL A 140 12.26 10.56 5.71
N TYR A 141 13.23 11.03 4.95
CA TYR A 141 14.60 11.22 5.45
C TYR A 141 15.26 12.46 4.84
N ARG A 142 16.20 13.01 5.61
CA ARG A 142 17.00 14.15 5.19
C ARG A 142 18.06 13.68 4.20
N ALA A 143 18.14 14.32 3.04
CA ALA A 143 19.09 14.02 1.98
C ALA A 143 20.38 14.86 2.08
N GLY A 144 20.28 16.06 2.67
CA GLY A 144 21.40 16.97 2.81
C GLY A 144 20.97 18.43 3.00
N GLN A 145 21.92 19.34 2.81
CA GLN A 145 21.68 20.79 2.79
C GLN A 145 22.17 21.37 1.46
N THR A 146 21.53 22.43 0.99
CA THR A 146 21.91 23.15 -0.22
C THR A 146 21.62 24.63 -0.01
N GLY A 147 22.66 25.42 0.24
CA GLY A 147 22.51 26.80 0.70
C GLY A 147 21.70 26.85 2.00
N ASP A 148 20.68 27.71 2.02
CA ASP A 148 19.76 27.85 3.15
C ASP A 148 18.61 26.82 3.14
N ASP A 149 18.56 25.89 2.20
CA ASP A 149 17.53 24.86 2.16
C ASP A 149 18.03 23.52 2.70
N THR A 150 17.16 22.80 3.39
CA THR A 150 17.34 21.38 3.70
C THR A 150 16.61 20.53 2.67
N ARG A 151 17.31 19.55 2.09
CA ARG A 151 16.74 18.58 1.16
C ARG A 151 16.19 17.38 1.92
N TRP A 152 15.00 16.95 1.55
CA TRP A 152 14.31 15.78 2.08
C TRP A 152 13.84 14.88 0.95
N TRP A 153 13.78 13.59 1.22
CA TRP A 153 13.10 12.61 0.37
C TRP A 153 11.88 12.07 1.09
N CYS A 154 10.77 11.97 0.37
CA CYS A 154 9.60 11.19 0.75
C CYS A 154 9.45 10.04 -0.24
N GLU A 155 9.60 8.82 0.25
CA GLU A 155 9.50 7.61 -0.56
C GLU A 155 8.24 6.85 -0.21
N TYR A 156 7.34 6.72 -1.18
CA TYR A 156 6.04 6.10 -1.00
C TYR A 156 6.00 4.75 -1.68
N TRP A 157 5.41 3.79 -0.97
CA TRP A 157 5.38 2.41 -1.35
C TRP A 157 3.99 1.83 -1.25
N GLN A 158 3.61 1.04 -2.24
CA GLN A 158 2.39 0.25 -2.24
C GLN A 158 2.75 -1.23 -2.23
N TRP A 159 2.12 -1.97 -1.33
CA TRP A 159 2.32 -3.41 -1.24
C TRP A 159 1.19 -4.14 -1.93
N TYR A 160 1.51 -5.12 -2.76
CA TYR A 160 0.54 -5.94 -3.48
C TYR A 160 0.67 -7.40 -3.03
N PRO A 161 -0.42 -8.08 -2.62
CA PRO A 161 -0.37 -9.50 -2.28
C PRO A 161 -0.06 -10.39 -3.48
N TYR A 162 -0.45 -9.96 -4.67
CA TYR A 162 -0.27 -10.70 -5.89
C TYR A 162 -0.06 -9.72 -7.05
N ASP A 163 0.95 -10.00 -7.84
CA ASP A 163 1.18 -9.35 -9.13
C ASP A 163 0.68 -10.24 -10.25
N HIS A 164 -0.12 -9.68 -11.15
CA HIS A 164 -0.67 -10.41 -12.28
C HIS A 164 -0.22 -9.79 -13.60
N ALA A 165 0.62 -10.52 -14.33
CA ALA A 165 1.16 -10.09 -15.61
C ALA A 165 0.56 -10.90 -16.77
N CYS A 166 -0.12 -10.23 -17.71
CA CYS A 166 -0.56 -10.87 -18.95
C CYS A 166 0.53 -10.75 -20.02
N ALA A 167 1.25 -11.84 -20.29
CA ALA A 167 2.27 -11.87 -21.34
C ALA A 167 1.82 -12.67 -22.56
N ARG A 168 2.33 -12.30 -23.74
CA ARG A 168 2.16 -13.08 -24.97
C ARG A 168 3.42 -13.91 -25.20
N VAL A 169 3.27 -15.23 -25.16
CA VAL A 169 4.36 -16.19 -25.39
C VAL A 169 4.15 -16.84 -26.76
N LEU A 170 5.15 -16.76 -27.65
CA LEU A 170 5.07 -17.30 -29.01
C LEU A 170 3.82 -16.84 -29.79
N GLY A 171 3.46 -15.56 -29.65
CA GLY A 171 2.27 -14.98 -30.30
C GLY A 171 0.92 -15.37 -29.67
N ARG A 172 0.89 -16.28 -28.69
CA ARG A 172 -0.33 -16.65 -27.95
C ARG A 172 -0.43 -15.82 -26.67
N GLY A 173 -1.48 -15.02 -26.57
CA GLY A 173 -1.79 -14.24 -25.36
C GLY A 173 -2.30 -15.12 -24.23
N GLY A 174 -1.96 -14.78 -22.99
CA GLY A 174 -2.53 -15.43 -21.81
C GLY A 174 -2.06 -14.80 -20.50
N CYS A 175 -2.79 -15.09 -19.43
CA CYS A 175 -2.39 -14.79 -18.05
C CYS A 175 -1.29 -15.75 -17.59
N VAL A 176 -0.12 -15.70 -18.23
CA VAL A 176 0.95 -16.69 -18.06
C VAL A 176 2.09 -16.21 -17.15
N GLY A 177 1.94 -15.06 -16.48
CA GLY A 177 2.96 -14.46 -15.63
C GLY A 177 2.41 -13.80 -14.37
N GLY A 178 3.31 -13.57 -13.41
CA GLY A 178 3.02 -12.93 -12.12
C GLY A 178 3.95 -13.42 -11.03
N HIS A 179 3.87 -12.80 -9.86
CA HIS A 179 4.52 -13.27 -8.65
C HIS A 179 3.70 -12.92 -7.41
N ARG A 180 3.95 -13.64 -6.32
CA ARG A 180 3.25 -13.38 -5.08
C ARG A 180 4.04 -12.39 -4.23
N GLY A 181 3.35 -11.35 -3.77
CA GLY A 181 3.96 -10.19 -3.12
C GLY A 181 4.69 -9.28 -4.12
N ASP A 182 4.45 -7.97 -4.05
CA ASP A 182 5.36 -6.94 -4.59
C ASP A 182 5.22 -5.59 -3.89
N TRP A 183 6.19 -4.72 -4.18
CA TRP A 183 6.40 -3.39 -3.68
C TRP A 183 6.63 -2.42 -4.83
N GLU A 184 5.69 -1.52 -4.98
CA GLU A 184 5.79 -0.40 -5.90
C GLU A 184 6.30 0.84 -5.23
N HIS A 185 7.03 1.65 -6.00
CA HIS A 185 7.83 2.73 -5.45
C HIS A 185 7.74 4.00 -6.30
N GLN A 186 7.66 5.12 -5.60
CA GLN A 186 7.89 6.45 -6.12
C GLN A 186 8.54 7.32 -5.04
N SER A 187 9.46 8.20 -5.43
CA SER A 187 10.17 9.09 -4.51
C SER A 187 9.97 10.54 -4.92
N PHE A 188 9.80 11.41 -3.94
CA PHE A 188 9.66 12.84 -4.17
C PHE A 188 10.69 13.61 -3.35
N GLU A 189 11.46 14.43 -4.03
CA GLU A 189 12.45 15.29 -3.40
C GLU A 189 11.82 16.62 -3.02
N LEU A 190 12.03 17.05 -1.79
CA LEU A 190 11.52 18.29 -1.23
C LEU A 190 12.67 19.19 -0.79
N ARG A 191 12.46 20.50 -0.91
CA ARG A 191 13.28 21.54 -0.26
C ARG A 191 12.47 22.19 0.84
N VAL A 192 13.08 22.37 2.00
CA VAL A 192 12.51 23.07 3.15
C VAL A 192 13.47 24.20 3.52
N PRO A 193 13.03 25.47 3.51
CA PRO A 193 13.85 26.59 3.96
C PRO A 193 14.36 26.39 5.39
N ARG A 194 15.55 26.88 5.71
CA ARG A 194 16.12 26.80 7.06
C ARG A 194 15.19 27.44 8.08
N GLY A 195 14.86 26.68 9.13
CA GLY A 195 13.91 27.10 10.16
C GLY A 195 12.44 27.08 9.72
N GLY A 196 12.15 26.75 8.47
CA GLY A 196 10.78 26.59 7.96
C GLY A 196 10.15 25.26 8.39
N GLY A 197 8.82 25.27 8.53
CA GLY A 197 8.03 24.08 8.78
C GLY A 197 7.64 23.32 7.50
N PRO A 198 6.88 22.21 7.64
CA PRO A 198 6.37 21.40 6.53
C PRO A 198 5.53 22.20 5.52
N GLU A 199 4.87 23.28 5.94
CA GLU A 199 4.09 24.18 5.10
C GLU A 199 4.94 25.00 4.12
N ALA A 200 6.17 25.33 4.51
CA ALA A 200 7.16 26.02 3.69
C ALA A 200 7.83 25.10 2.66
N ALA A 201 7.68 23.78 2.80
CA ALA A 201 8.27 22.80 1.90
C ALA A 201 7.80 22.97 0.45
N ARG A 202 8.70 22.68 -0.49
CA ARG A 202 8.45 22.73 -1.94
C ARG A 202 8.94 21.46 -2.61
N LEU A 203 8.14 20.94 -3.53
CA LEU A 203 8.51 19.81 -4.37
C LEU A 203 9.57 20.24 -5.39
N VAL A 204 10.65 19.46 -5.51
CA VAL A 204 11.77 19.71 -6.43
C VAL A 204 11.67 18.80 -7.64
N ARG A 205 11.51 17.49 -7.42
CA ARG A 205 11.39 16.49 -8.47
C ARG A 205 10.72 15.21 -7.98
N GLY A 206 10.21 14.44 -8.92
CA GLY A 206 9.73 13.07 -8.71
C GLY A 206 10.65 12.05 -9.38
N VAL A 207 10.78 10.88 -8.76
CA VAL A 207 11.46 9.71 -9.30
C VAL A 207 10.44 8.56 -9.33
N PHE A 208 10.31 7.95 -10.50
CA PHE A 208 9.36 6.87 -10.77
C PHE A 208 10.14 5.64 -11.19
N TYR A 209 9.69 4.47 -10.73
CA TYR A 209 10.45 3.23 -10.81
C TYR A 209 9.70 2.21 -11.67
N GLY A 210 10.45 1.46 -12.47
CA GLY A 210 9.97 0.25 -13.11
C GLY A 210 11.05 -0.83 -13.11
N HIS A 211 10.88 -1.87 -13.94
CA HIS A 211 11.78 -3.03 -13.93
C HIS A 211 13.21 -2.69 -14.36
N GLY A 212 14.09 -2.50 -13.38
CA GLY A 212 15.52 -2.25 -13.63
C GLY A 212 15.82 -0.86 -14.20
N TRP A 213 14.89 0.08 -14.09
CA TRP A 213 15.08 1.47 -14.47
C TRP A 213 14.35 2.41 -13.51
N ALA A 214 14.83 3.66 -13.46
CA ALA A 214 14.18 4.76 -12.78
C ALA A 214 14.20 5.99 -13.69
N ILE A 215 13.13 6.78 -13.64
CA ILE A 215 12.99 8.03 -14.39
C ILE A 215 12.81 9.20 -13.43
N SER A 216 13.46 10.32 -13.74
CA SER A 216 13.34 11.55 -12.97
C SER A 216 12.65 12.66 -13.77
N LEU A 217 11.85 13.44 -13.06
CA LEU A 217 11.10 14.55 -13.63
C LEU A 217 11.03 15.73 -12.66
N GLU A 218 11.42 16.92 -13.12
CA GLU A 218 11.37 18.16 -12.34
C GLU A 218 9.93 18.55 -11.96
N ALA A 219 9.76 19.19 -10.79
CA ALA A 219 8.45 19.49 -10.21
C ALA A 219 7.54 20.34 -11.12
N ALA A 220 8.14 21.26 -11.88
CA ALA A 220 7.40 22.10 -12.83
C ALA A 220 6.70 21.29 -13.94
N ARG A 221 7.17 20.07 -14.20
CA ARG A 221 6.63 19.17 -15.24
C ARG A 221 5.69 18.10 -14.68
N LEU A 222 5.62 17.95 -13.35
CA LEU A 222 4.73 16.99 -12.71
C LEU A 222 3.27 17.46 -12.81
N GLU A 223 2.39 16.55 -13.20
CA GLU A 223 0.97 16.73 -12.99
C GLU A 223 0.68 16.68 -11.49
N ARG A 224 -0.13 17.62 -11.01
CA ARG A 224 -0.41 17.79 -9.58
C ARG A 224 -1.88 18.05 -9.33
N VAL A 225 -2.35 17.61 -8.17
CA VAL A 225 -3.72 17.85 -7.68
C VAL A 225 -3.72 18.57 -6.34
N ASP A 226 -4.83 19.26 -6.05
CA ASP A 226 -5.13 19.83 -4.73
C ASP A 226 -5.62 18.75 -3.74
N ASP A 227 -5.90 19.16 -2.51
CA ASP A 227 -6.41 18.28 -1.44
C ASP A 227 -7.76 17.63 -1.81
N GLU A 228 -8.53 18.26 -2.71
CA GLU A 228 -9.79 17.73 -3.26
C GLU A 228 -9.57 16.77 -4.44
N GLY A 229 -8.33 16.56 -4.89
CA GLY A 229 -7.99 15.69 -6.01
C GLY A 229 -8.25 16.32 -7.39
N ARG A 230 -8.40 17.65 -7.49
CA ARG A 230 -8.57 18.39 -8.75
C ARG A 230 -7.21 18.80 -9.31
N GLY A 231 -7.03 18.64 -10.62
CA GLY A 231 -5.80 19.04 -11.31
C GLY A 231 -5.57 20.55 -11.21
N THR A 232 -4.39 20.96 -10.72
CA THR A 232 -4.00 22.38 -10.63
C THR A 232 -2.48 22.55 -10.71
N PRO A 233 -1.98 23.62 -11.37
CA PRO A 233 -0.56 23.97 -11.36
C PRO A 233 0.02 24.27 -9.96
N THR A 234 -0.84 24.57 -8.98
CA THR A 234 -0.43 24.88 -7.60
C THR A 234 -0.67 23.72 -6.63
N GLY A 235 -1.15 22.57 -7.13
CA GLY A 235 -1.37 21.37 -6.33
C GLY A 235 -0.09 20.89 -5.64
N THR A 236 -0.25 20.27 -4.49
CA THR A 236 0.85 19.70 -3.68
C THR A 236 1.04 18.22 -3.93
N HIS A 237 -0.01 17.52 -4.37
CA HIS A 237 0.00 16.07 -4.54
C HIS A 237 0.41 15.69 -5.95
N PRO A 238 1.55 15.01 -6.16
CA PRO A 238 1.95 14.51 -7.47
C PRO A 238 0.98 13.43 -7.96
N VAL A 239 0.69 13.42 -9.25
CA VAL A 239 -0.04 12.32 -9.89
C VAL A 239 0.94 11.24 -10.32
N VAL A 240 0.60 9.99 -10.05
CA VAL A 240 1.37 8.81 -10.42
C VAL A 240 0.47 7.86 -11.19
N TYR A 241 0.87 7.50 -12.40
CA TYR A 241 0.18 6.52 -13.23
C TYR A 241 0.79 5.14 -12.97
N VAL A 242 -0.05 4.15 -12.67
CA VAL A 242 0.40 2.82 -12.23
C VAL A 242 0.07 1.78 -13.29
N SER A 243 1.08 1.02 -13.71
CA SER A 243 0.90 -0.19 -14.49
C SER A 243 0.94 -1.39 -13.54
N VAL A 244 -0.25 -1.86 -13.14
CA VAL A 244 -0.43 -3.13 -12.39
C VAL A 244 0.16 -4.27 -13.23
N GLY A 245 0.56 -5.41 -12.66
CA GLY A 245 1.16 -6.50 -13.44
C GLY A 245 2.66 -6.37 -13.70
N LYS A 246 3.22 -5.18 -13.47
CA LYS A 246 4.64 -4.83 -13.69
C LYS A 246 5.23 -3.98 -12.60
N HIS A 247 4.38 -3.55 -11.70
CA HIS A 247 4.78 -2.80 -10.55
C HIS A 247 5.64 -1.57 -10.88
N ALA A 248 5.20 -0.87 -11.93
CA ALA A 248 5.87 0.30 -12.46
C ALA A 248 5.01 1.57 -12.31
N SER A 249 5.68 2.64 -11.91
CA SER A 249 5.11 3.97 -11.79
C SER A 249 5.58 4.87 -12.92
N TYR A 250 4.70 5.76 -13.38
CA TYR A 250 4.93 6.66 -14.51
C TYR A 250 4.45 8.09 -14.20
N PRO A 251 5.15 9.13 -14.69
CA PRO A 251 4.77 10.52 -14.48
C PRO A 251 3.60 11.00 -15.35
N TYR A 252 3.29 10.26 -16.44
CA TYR A 252 2.25 10.60 -17.40
C TYR A 252 1.52 9.35 -17.84
N ALA A 253 0.28 9.51 -18.31
CA ALA A 253 -0.47 8.45 -18.93
C ALA A 253 0.13 7.99 -20.28
N GLY A 254 0.02 6.70 -20.59
CA GLY A 254 0.49 6.13 -21.86
C GLY A 254 0.57 4.60 -21.88
N GLU A 255 1.29 4.11 -22.88
CA GLU A 255 1.62 2.71 -23.15
C GLU A 255 3.13 2.60 -23.42
N LEU A 256 3.77 1.58 -22.86
CA LEU A 256 5.15 1.20 -23.15
C LEU A 256 5.21 -0.27 -23.56
N ARG A 257 5.68 -0.55 -24.77
CA ARG A 257 5.91 -1.92 -25.25
C ARG A 257 7.24 -2.43 -24.71
N ALA A 258 7.21 -3.34 -23.75
CA ALA A 258 8.37 -3.83 -23.00
C ALA A 258 8.75 -5.26 -23.41
N TYR A 259 9.81 -5.40 -24.21
CA TYR A 259 10.31 -6.72 -24.61
C TYR A 259 11.17 -7.35 -23.49
N VAL A 260 10.72 -8.48 -22.94
CA VAL A 260 11.48 -9.27 -21.94
C VAL A 260 12.49 -10.21 -22.62
N ALA A 261 12.21 -10.62 -23.86
CA ALA A 261 13.10 -11.35 -24.76
C ALA A 261 12.88 -10.84 -26.20
N SER A 262 13.38 -11.54 -27.23
CA SER A 262 13.02 -11.24 -28.61
C SER A 262 11.49 -11.22 -28.77
N ARG A 263 10.93 -10.23 -29.48
CA ARG A 263 9.48 -9.94 -29.60
C ARG A 263 8.62 -11.15 -30.02
N TRP A 264 9.20 -12.10 -30.75
CA TRP A 264 8.51 -13.33 -31.18
C TRP A 264 8.38 -14.37 -30.06
N LEU A 265 9.18 -14.28 -28.98
CA LEU A 265 9.23 -15.24 -27.89
C LEU A 265 8.35 -14.80 -26.72
N VAL A 266 8.55 -13.60 -26.18
CA VAL A 266 7.74 -13.04 -25.09
C VAL A 266 7.58 -11.53 -25.30
N ASP A 267 6.33 -11.08 -25.40
CA ASP A 267 5.96 -9.66 -25.50
C ASP A 267 5.00 -9.28 -24.36
N HIS A 268 5.17 -8.10 -23.80
CA HIS A 268 4.39 -7.58 -22.68
C HIS A 268 4.30 -6.05 -22.77
N ASP A 269 3.10 -5.52 -22.58
CA ASP A 269 2.83 -4.08 -22.69
C ASP A 269 2.50 -3.51 -21.30
N ASP A 270 3.21 -2.44 -20.93
CA ASP A 270 2.93 -1.63 -19.75
C ASP A 270 1.90 -0.57 -20.16
N VAL A 271 0.68 -0.72 -19.68
CA VAL A 271 -0.39 0.26 -19.91
C VAL A 271 -0.59 1.05 -18.62
N PHE A 272 -0.74 2.38 -18.72
CA PHE A 272 -0.81 3.29 -17.58
C PHE A 272 -1.63 4.56 -17.90
N HIS A 273 -2.76 4.43 -18.60
CA HIS A 273 -3.69 5.52 -18.95
C HIS A 273 -4.34 6.28 -17.78
N GLY A 274 -4.46 5.69 -16.58
CA GLY A 274 -5.12 6.31 -15.44
C GLY A 274 -6.63 6.52 -15.61
N ASN A 275 -7.27 5.77 -16.51
CA ASN A 275 -8.70 5.84 -16.84
C ASN A 275 -9.61 5.07 -15.87
N GLY A 276 -9.04 4.40 -14.87
CA GLY A 276 -9.76 3.62 -13.87
C GLY A 276 -9.84 4.31 -12.52
N VAL A 277 -9.71 3.51 -11.45
CA VAL A 277 -9.82 3.99 -10.08
C VAL A 277 -8.62 4.88 -9.71
N TRP A 278 -8.89 5.95 -8.97
CA TRP A 278 -7.86 6.80 -8.39
C TRP A 278 -7.81 6.62 -6.87
N ILE A 279 -6.61 6.69 -6.30
CA ILE A 279 -6.37 6.56 -4.87
C ILE A 279 -5.62 7.78 -4.37
N ASP A 280 -6.30 8.57 -3.53
CA ASP A 280 -5.71 9.69 -2.82
C ASP A 280 -4.96 9.19 -1.59
N THR A 281 -3.66 8.96 -1.70
CA THR A 281 -2.89 8.29 -0.63
C THR A 281 -2.83 9.10 0.67
N TRP A 282 -3.02 10.42 0.61
CA TRP A 282 -3.07 11.29 1.78
C TRP A 282 -4.34 11.11 2.63
N ARG A 283 -5.40 10.50 2.07
CA ARG A 283 -6.66 10.18 2.76
C ARG A 283 -6.65 8.78 3.38
N ALA A 284 -5.71 7.93 2.97
CA ALA A 284 -5.48 6.62 3.56
C ALA A 284 -4.47 6.69 4.72
N PRO A 285 -4.41 5.67 5.59
CA PRO A 285 -3.36 5.60 6.61
C PRO A 285 -1.97 5.58 5.97
N LEU A 286 -1.08 6.48 6.41
CA LEU A 286 0.34 6.47 6.07
C LEU A 286 1.12 5.74 7.16
N VAL A 287 1.88 4.72 6.77
CA VAL A 287 2.71 3.91 7.69
C VAL A 287 4.18 4.28 7.49
N ASP A 288 4.79 4.93 8.48
CA ASP A 288 6.24 5.16 8.48
C ASP A 288 6.97 3.82 8.66
N ILE A 289 7.72 3.42 7.63
CA ILE A 289 8.43 2.13 7.60
C ILE A 289 9.85 2.20 8.12
N ALA A 290 10.36 3.36 8.52
CA ALA A 290 11.67 3.42 9.15
C ALA A 290 11.82 4.53 10.20
N PRO A 291 10.86 4.73 11.13
CA PRO A 291 11.03 5.72 12.16
C PRO A 291 12.23 5.34 13.04
N PRO A 292 13.05 6.29 13.52
CA PRO A 292 14.25 6.02 14.30
C PRO A 292 14.03 5.05 15.47
N ALA A 293 12.91 5.22 16.21
CA ALA A 293 12.54 4.35 17.32
C ALA A 293 12.32 2.88 16.92
N ARG A 294 11.77 2.64 15.72
CA ARG A 294 11.55 1.28 15.19
C ARG A 294 12.84 0.61 14.75
N ARG A 295 13.85 1.37 14.36
CA ARG A 295 15.19 0.82 14.11
C ARG A 295 15.88 0.39 15.41
N ALA A 296 15.66 1.13 16.50
CA ALA A 296 16.25 0.82 17.80
C ALA A 296 15.57 -0.38 18.50
N HIS A 297 14.26 -0.55 18.29
CA HIS A 297 13.46 -1.59 18.95
C HIS A 297 12.48 -2.27 17.98
N PRO A 298 12.95 -2.93 16.90
CA PRO A 298 12.08 -3.50 15.86
C PRO A 298 11.03 -4.47 16.40
N GLU A 299 11.38 -5.25 17.44
CA GLU A 299 10.51 -6.22 18.10
C GLU A 299 9.25 -5.59 18.70
N ARG A 300 9.31 -4.32 19.12
CA ARG A 300 8.16 -3.61 19.72
C ARG A 300 7.11 -3.19 18.70
N PHE A 301 7.49 -3.15 17.42
CA PHE A 301 6.61 -2.71 16.32
C PHE A 301 6.16 -3.88 15.44
N ALA A 302 6.61 -5.09 15.75
CA ALA A 302 6.17 -6.30 15.08
C ALA A 302 4.67 -6.54 15.34
N SER A 303 3.90 -6.73 14.27
CA SER A 303 2.49 -7.07 14.40
C SER A 303 2.32 -8.41 15.12
N GLU A 304 1.17 -8.61 15.77
CA GLU A 304 0.84 -9.88 16.39
C GLU A 304 0.94 -11.03 15.38
N ALA A 305 0.40 -10.84 14.17
CA ALA A 305 0.48 -11.84 13.11
C ALA A 305 1.93 -12.21 12.73
N TRP A 306 2.85 -11.23 12.67
CA TRP A 306 4.26 -11.52 12.45
C TRP A 306 4.85 -12.36 13.59
N ARG A 307 4.59 -11.97 14.85
CA ARG A 307 5.06 -12.71 16.02
C ARG A 307 4.53 -14.14 16.06
N THR A 308 3.27 -14.35 15.69
CA THR A 308 2.67 -15.69 15.56
C THR A 308 3.36 -16.51 14.47
N LEU A 309 3.66 -15.93 13.30
CA LEU A 309 4.37 -16.62 12.22
C LEU A 309 5.81 -16.98 12.58
N VAL A 310 6.49 -16.12 13.35
CA VAL A 310 7.85 -16.37 13.84
C VAL A 310 7.86 -17.48 14.90
N GLY A 311 6.87 -17.51 15.79
CA GLY A 311 6.72 -18.58 16.78
C GLY A 311 7.91 -18.72 17.74
N GLY A 312 8.62 -17.62 18.04
CA GLY A 312 9.81 -17.64 18.90
C GLY A 312 11.08 -18.15 18.22
N ARG A 313 11.11 -18.28 16.89
CA ARG A 313 12.29 -18.67 16.14
C ARG A 313 13.34 -17.56 16.06
N ASP A 314 14.51 -17.80 16.63
CA ASP A 314 15.65 -16.86 16.62
C ASP A 314 16.33 -16.72 15.24
N ASP A 315 16.09 -17.66 14.31
CA ASP A 315 16.63 -17.60 12.95
C ASP A 315 15.86 -16.66 12.01
N LEU A 316 14.74 -16.10 12.50
CA LEU A 316 13.87 -15.19 11.76
C LEU A 316 13.96 -13.75 12.31
N PRO A 317 13.69 -12.73 11.47
CA PRO A 317 13.81 -11.35 11.93
C PRO A 317 12.68 -10.98 12.90
N PRO A 318 12.97 -10.09 13.87
CA PRO A 318 12.00 -9.69 14.90
C PRO A 318 10.83 -8.86 14.34
N ASP A 319 10.99 -8.24 13.16
CA ASP A 319 9.97 -7.45 12.46
C ASP A 319 10.01 -7.78 10.95
N TRP A 320 8.84 -7.75 10.31
CA TRP A 320 8.68 -8.05 8.89
C TRP A 320 9.46 -7.07 8.01
N LEU A 321 9.69 -5.84 8.48
CA LEU A 321 10.52 -4.86 7.77
C LEU A 321 11.98 -5.31 7.62
N SER A 322 12.47 -6.13 8.55
CA SER A 322 13.82 -6.69 8.52
C SER A 322 13.89 -8.02 7.76
N PHE A 323 12.76 -8.52 7.26
CA PHE A 323 12.72 -9.72 6.45
C PHE A 323 13.40 -9.50 5.10
N ARG A 324 14.43 -10.31 4.83
CA ARG A 324 15.21 -10.27 3.58
C ARG A 324 14.81 -11.37 2.60
N GLY A 325 13.96 -12.29 3.03
CA GLY A 325 13.38 -13.31 2.16
C GLY A 325 12.35 -12.72 1.20
N ARG A 326 11.72 -13.59 0.43
CA ARG A 326 10.73 -13.22 -0.60
C ARG A 326 9.33 -13.27 -0.04
N TRP A 327 8.46 -12.38 -0.54
CA TRP A 327 7.08 -12.34 -0.05
C TRP A 327 6.24 -13.53 -0.52
N GLY A 328 6.72 -14.37 -1.43
CA GLY A 328 6.16 -15.66 -1.82
C GLY A 328 7.21 -16.60 -2.42
N PRO A 329 6.91 -17.89 -2.67
CA PRO A 329 7.78 -18.75 -3.45
C PRO A 329 7.87 -18.25 -4.92
N ASP A 330 8.86 -18.73 -5.66
CA ASP A 330 8.98 -18.44 -7.10
C ASP A 330 7.97 -19.23 -7.93
N GLY A 331 7.52 -18.62 -9.02
CA GLY A 331 6.93 -19.33 -10.16
C GLY A 331 5.40 -19.33 -10.20
N VAL A 332 4.83 -18.40 -10.94
CA VAL A 332 3.65 -18.72 -11.76
C VAL A 332 4.21 -19.43 -12.99
N ALA A 333 4.04 -20.76 -13.04
CA ALA A 333 4.63 -21.59 -14.08
C ALA A 333 3.92 -21.38 -15.42
N GLY A 334 4.56 -20.63 -16.32
CA GLY A 334 4.26 -20.64 -17.75
C GLY A 334 5.33 -21.42 -18.51
N PHE A 335 4.97 -22.56 -19.11
CA PHE A 335 5.83 -23.31 -20.05
C PHE A 335 7.21 -23.76 -19.52
N GLY A 336 7.33 -24.06 -18.22
CA GLY A 336 8.60 -24.54 -17.64
C GLY A 336 9.70 -23.48 -17.54
N LEU A 337 9.39 -22.23 -17.86
CA LEU A 337 10.23 -21.06 -17.60
C LEU A 337 9.75 -20.46 -16.27
N ASN A 338 10.66 -20.28 -15.31
CA ASN A 338 10.44 -19.46 -14.11
C ASN A 338 11.08 -18.09 -14.35
N PRO A 339 10.45 -17.18 -15.12
CA PRO A 339 11.15 -15.98 -15.58
C PRO A 339 11.41 -14.97 -14.47
N VAL A 340 10.68 -15.00 -13.34
CA VAL A 340 10.77 -13.93 -12.33
C VAL A 340 10.67 -14.47 -10.90
N ARG A 341 11.62 -14.04 -10.06
CA ARG A 341 11.67 -14.31 -8.62
C ARG A 341 10.75 -13.35 -7.90
N SER A 342 10.01 -13.84 -6.90
CA SER A 342 9.22 -12.94 -6.04
C SER A 342 10.16 -11.91 -5.41
N PRO A 343 9.75 -10.64 -5.35
CA PRO A 343 10.56 -9.56 -4.81
C PRO A 343 10.89 -9.85 -3.35
N THR A 344 12.10 -9.46 -2.99
CA THR A 344 12.56 -9.56 -1.62
C THR A 344 11.92 -8.48 -0.76
N GLY A 345 11.95 -8.68 0.55
CA GLY A 345 11.45 -7.69 1.50
C GLY A 345 12.03 -6.29 1.31
N PRO A 346 11.35 -5.25 1.81
CA PRO A 346 11.76 -3.85 1.61
C PRO A 346 13.22 -3.59 2.01
N TYR A 347 13.78 -4.37 2.94
CA TYR A 347 15.19 -4.30 3.31
C TYR A 347 16.18 -4.74 2.22
N ALA A 348 15.83 -5.71 1.38
CA ALA A 348 16.72 -6.30 0.39
C ALA A 348 16.84 -5.49 -0.91
N LYS A 349 15.99 -4.47 -1.10
CA LYS A 349 16.29 -3.32 -1.98
C LYS A 349 17.40 -2.40 -1.39
N ARG A 350 18.11 -2.85 -0.33
CA ARG A 350 19.35 -2.34 0.30
C ARG A 350 19.36 -0.83 0.48
N CYS A 351 18.71 -0.36 1.56
CA CYS A 351 18.45 1.06 1.78
C CYS A 351 17.53 1.60 0.67
N PHE A 352 16.91 2.75 0.88
CA PHE A 352 16.13 3.47 -0.13
C PHE A 352 17.05 4.09 -1.20
N GLY A 353 18.02 3.30 -1.67
CA GLY A 353 19.24 3.71 -2.33
C GLY A 353 19.07 3.85 -3.82
N ASP A 354 18.39 4.91 -4.24
CA ASP A 354 18.73 5.58 -5.51
C ASP A 354 18.63 7.11 -5.42
N ALA A 355 18.83 7.66 -4.22
CA ALA A 355 18.91 9.10 -3.97
C ALA A 355 20.14 9.79 -4.62
N GLY A 356 20.88 9.13 -5.51
CA GLY A 356 22.18 9.63 -5.99
C GLY A 356 22.52 9.42 -7.47
N ALA A 357 22.45 8.20 -8.03
CA ALA A 357 22.97 7.97 -9.37
C ALA A 357 22.44 6.68 -10.04
N SER A 358 21.24 6.74 -10.63
CA SER A 358 20.82 5.79 -11.69
C SER A 358 19.58 6.26 -12.49
N ALA A 359 18.74 7.13 -11.90
CA ALA A 359 17.52 7.63 -12.55
C ALA A 359 17.84 8.52 -13.76
N GLN A 360 17.30 8.16 -14.93
CA GLN A 360 17.52 8.90 -16.17
C GLN A 360 16.49 10.03 -16.30
N PRO A 361 16.85 11.22 -16.83
CA PRO A 361 15.88 12.25 -17.14
C PRO A 361 14.79 11.74 -18.08
N PHE A 362 13.54 12.13 -17.84
CA PHE A 362 12.38 11.66 -18.61
C PHE A 362 12.56 11.81 -20.13
N ASP A 363 13.15 12.91 -20.62
CA ASP A 363 13.33 13.12 -22.05
C ASP A 363 14.34 12.13 -22.66
N ARG A 364 15.41 11.80 -21.92
CA ARG A 364 16.38 10.77 -22.34
C ARG A 364 15.74 9.39 -22.34
N TRP A 365 14.91 9.11 -21.34
CA TRP A 365 14.14 7.87 -21.29
C TRP A 365 13.16 7.75 -22.47
N ARG A 366 12.42 8.82 -22.77
CA ARG A 366 11.54 8.90 -23.94
C ARG A 366 12.30 8.64 -25.24
N GLN A 367 13.46 9.27 -25.43
CA GLN A 367 14.31 9.04 -26.60
C GLN A 367 14.79 7.59 -26.70
N ARG A 368 15.18 6.98 -25.58
CA ARG A 368 15.63 5.57 -25.53
C ARG A 368 14.54 4.60 -25.99
N PHE A 369 13.28 4.83 -25.61
CA PHE A 369 12.18 3.95 -25.97
C PHE A 369 11.54 4.30 -27.31
N GLY A 370 11.68 5.53 -27.80
CA GLY A 370 11.28 5.92 -29.14
C GLY A 370 9.82 5.60 -29.44
N ASP A 371 9.58 4.85 -30.51
CA ASP A 371 8.27 4.41 -30.99
C ASP A 371 7.58 3.38 -30.07
N ARG A 372 8.32 2.78 -29.14
CA ARG A 372 7.77 1.82 -28.16
C ARG A 372 7.02 2.48 -27.02
N LEU A 373 7.26 3.78 -26.80
CA LEU A 373 6.57 4.57 -25.80
C LEU A 373 5.56 5.47 -26.52
N ARG A 374 4.29 5.38 -26.12
CA ARG A 374 3.22 6.25 -26.62
C ARG A 374 2.59 6.95 -25.44
N LEU A 375 2.58 8.28 -25.46
CA LEU A 375 1.96 9.06 -24.38
C LEU A 375 0.52 9.40 -24.73
N ASP A 376 -0.33 9.52 -23.74
CA ASP A 376 -1.77 9.70 -23.89
C ASP A 376 -2.19 10.88 -24.76
N ARG A 377 -1.40 11.96 -24.82
CA ARG A 377 -1.69 13.10 -25.73
C ARG A 377 -1.64 12.70 -27.21
N GLU A 378 -0.95 11.61 -27.52
CA GLU A 378 -0.78 11.00 -28.84
C GLU A 378 -1.84 9.89 -29.07
N ILE A 379 -2.55 9.48 -28.02
CA ILE A 379 -3.63 8.47 -28.03
C ILE A 379 -4.96 9.23 -28.04
N ARG A 380 -5.74 9.14 -29.13
CA ARG A 380 -7.05 9.80 -29.23
C ARG A 380 -7.97 9.28 -28.11
N ARG A 381 -8.29 10.13 -27.13
CA ARG A 381 -9.10 9.76 -25.97
C ARG A 381 -10.58 9.58 -26.35
N ALA A 382 -11.18 8.45 -25.98
CA ALA A 382 -12.59 8.48 -25.55
C ALA A 382 -12.70 9.35 -24.28
N PRO A 383 -13.82 10.05 -24.05
CA PRO A 383 -14.05 10.72 -22.78
C PRO A 383 -13.85 9.73 -21.63
N LEU A 384 -13.00 10.10 -20.67
CA LEU A 384 -12.82 9.34 -19.44
C LEU A 384 -14.23 9.13 -18.85
N PRO A 385 -14.64 7.88 -18.53
CA PRO A 385 -15.90 7.67 -17.84
C PRO A 385 -15.90 8.54 -16.58
N ALA A 386 -17.02 9.23 -16.34
CA ALA A 386 -17.18 10.11 -15.19
C ALA A 386 -16.72 9.38 -13.93
N ARG A 387 -15.88 10.07 -13.15
CA ARG A 387 -15.37 9.68 -11.82
C ARG A 387 -16.24 8.58 -11.19
N ARG A 388 -15.72 7.37 -11.04
CA ARG A 388 -16.18 6.50 -9.95
C ARG A 388 -15.26 6.78 -8.77
N PRO A 389 -15.59 7.74 -7.87
CA PRO A 389 -15.00 7.65 -6.55
C PRO A 389 -15.28 6.25 -6.04
N ALA A 390 -14.28 5.60 -5.45
CA ALA A 390 -14.52 4.36 -4.74
C ALA A 390 -15.71 4.61 -3.80
N PRO A 391 -16.79 3.82 -3.86
CA PRO A 391 -17.90 4.01 -2.94
C PRO A 391 -17.32 4.00 -1.52
N LEU A 392 -17.56 5.08 -0.77
CA LEU A 392 -17.35 5.03 0.67
C LEU A 392 -18.20 3.84 1.15
N PRO A 393 -17.63 2.83 1.83
CA PRO A 393 -18.40 1.79 2.46
C PRO A 393 -19.40 2.51 3.37
N ARG A 394 -20.68 2.22 3.17
CA ARG A 394 -21.57 2.18 4.32
C ARG A 394 -20.90 1.22 5.29
N GLU A 395 -20.58 1.70 6.48
CA GLU A 395 -20.15 0.81 7.57
C GLU A 395 -21.11 -0.37 7.56
N ALA A 396 -20.58 -1.57 7.28
CA ALA A 396 -21.32 -2.77 7.57
C ALA A 396 -21.48 -2.73 9.09
N ALA A 397 -22.65 -2.28 9.52
CA ALA A 397 -23.06 -2.34 10.90
C ALA A 397 -22.78 -3.77 11.39
N SER A 398 -21.90 -3.86 12.38
CA SER A 398 -21.93 -4.84 13.45
C SER A 398 -22.71 -6.13 13.13
N ALA A 399 -22.01 -7.17 12.72
CA ALA A 399 -22.41 -8.53 13.05
C ALA A 399 -21.76 -8.89 14.40
N ALA A 400 -22.14 -8.15 15.44
CA ALA A 400 -21.80 -8.40 16.83
C ALA A 400 -23.00 -8.01 17.69
N ASP A 401 -24.10 -8.75 17.56
CA ASP A 401 -25.04 -9.03 18.65
C ASP A 401 -26.10 -10.01 18.16
N ASP A 402 -26.02 -11.27 18.63
CA ASP A 402 -27.17 -12.14 18.94
C ASP A 402 -26.64 -13.53 19.31
N GLY A 403 -25.96 -13.58 20.45
CA GLY A 403 -25.48 -14.81 21.08
C GLY A 403 -25.82 -14.86 22.57
N ALA A 404 -26.89 -14.17 23.00
CA ALA A 404 -27.34 -14.18 24.38
C ALA A 404 -28.87 -14.03 24.47
N ARG A 405 -29.61 -15.09 24.14
CA ARG A 405 -30.92 -15.36 24.74
C ARG A 405 -31.04 -16.83 25.08
N GLY A 406 -30.86 -17.11 26.37
CA GLY A 406 -31.19 -18.39 26.96
C GLY A 406 -32.70 -18.61 27.07
N ALA A 407 -33.02 -19.90 27.23
CA ALA A 407 -34.08 -20.47 28.06
C ALA A 407 -35.46 -19.78 28.06
N ARG A 408 -36.40 -20.42 27.37
CA ARG A 408 -37.78 -20.70 27.85
C ARG A 408 -38.48 -21.66 26.88
N ARG A 409 -38.38 -22.96 27.14
CA ARG A 409 -39.47 -23.94 27.27
C ARG A 409 -38.89 -25.31 27.58
#